data_AF-L0HGX7-F1
#
_entry.id   AF-L0HGX7-F1
#
_cell.length_a   1.000
_cell.length_b   1.000
_cell.length_c   1.000
_cell.angle_alpha   90.00
_cell.angle_beta   90.00
_cell.angle_gamma   90.00
#
_symmetry.space_group_name_H-M   'P 1'
#
loop_
_entity.id
_entity.type
_entity.pdbx_description
1 polymer ?
#
loop_
_entity_poly.entity_id
_entity_poly.type
_entity_poly.pdbx_seq_one_letter_code
_entity_poly.pdbx_strand_id
1 'polypeptide(L)'
;MDDEITQQWMTERIGESNKQAAKNRNKYPIQEHATRTELWEYVDCTCDESCTCKKDLGCTGHWKLKKNVQFDDFMFGFLRMFVDRCDHLNVITAVDAGDPSNLRPRVRDAYTVLRNLKGEWKTLSEKSANYNKTLFCDGWFDSYFKEKFESFKIKESVYFAKQFCILLPDICAPYDTKSRDKMTSHLKIPRNANYFEFLSEVRVNFLSAFKKQGIRLPVIRALDSPGKDLPFDPRLISLRQPAQDYGKNYLPAKGQISLVLDKCFYLPTEKPTDEKQSNSK
;
A
#
# COMPACT_ATOMS: atom_id res chain seq x y z
N MET A 1 10.89 4.55 24.07
CA MET A 1 10.45 3.14 24.12
C MET A 1 10.39 2.67 22.69
N ASP A 2 11.22 1.70 22.32
CA ASP A 2 11.08 1.04 21.01
C ASP A 2 9.87 0.10 21.13
N ASP A 3 8.71 0.52 20.63
CA ASP A 3 7.45 -0.24 20.73
C ASP A 3 7.59 -1.62 20.05
N GLU A 4 7.73 -2.72 20.80
CA GLU A 4 7.83 -4.05 20.20
C GLU A 4 6.64 -4.33 19.25
N ILE A 5 6.92 -4.86 18.05
CA ILE A 5 5.87 -5.27 17.10
C ILE A 5 5.11 -6.44 17.72
N THR A 6 3.89 -6.20 18.21
CA THR A 6 3.00 -7.21 18.77
C THR A 6 1.64 -7.20 18.08
N GLN A 7 0.86 -8.28 18.21
CA GLN A 7 -0.51 -8.28 17.66
C GLN A 7 -1.35 -7.15 18.28
N GLN A 8 -1.21 -6.91 19.58
CA GLN A 8 -1.88 -5.81 20.27
C GLN A 8 -1.45 -4.46 19.69
N TRP A 9 -0.14 -4.22 19.58
CA TRP A 9 0.39 -2.99 18.98
C TRP A 9 -0.13 -2.77 17.55
N MET A 10 -0.11 -3.80 16.69
CA MET A 10 -0.64 -3.70 15.34
C MET A 10 -2.13 -3.34 15.34
N THR A 11 -2.92 -3.99 16.21
CA THR A 11 -4.36 -3.73 16.35
C THR A 11 -4.64 -2.27 16.74
N GLU A 12 -3.90 -1.76 17.73
CA GLU A 12 -4.02 -0.37 18.20
C GLU A 12 -3.66 0.61 17.09
N ARG A 13 -2.50 0.42 16.44
CA ARG A 13 -2.01 1.31 15.37
C ARG A 13 -2.94 1.32 14.16
N ILE A 14 -3.38 0.15 13.69
CA ILE A 14 -4.31 0.05 12.54
C ILE A 14 -5.66 0.69 12.90
N GLY A 15 -6.15 0.50 14.12
CA GLY A 15 -7.36 1.16 14.60
C GLY A 15 -7.25 2.68 14.60
N GLU A 16 -6.11 3.23 15.05
CA GLU A 16 -5.82 4.67 14.95
C GLU A 16 -5.79 5.14 13.50
N SER A 17 -5.09 4.42 12.63
CA SER A 17 -4.98 4.76 11.22
C SER A 17 -6.33 4.72 10.51
N ASN A 18 -7.20 3.76 10.79
CA ASN A 18 -8.55 3.67 10.22
C ASN A 18 -9.43 4.84 10.64
N LYS A 19 -9.40 5.24 11.93
CA LYS A 19 -10.10 6.45 12.41
C LYS A 19 -9.64 7.71 11.69
N GLN A 20 -8.36 7.83 11.40
CA GLN A 20 -7.84 9.01 10.71
C GLN A 20 -8.15 8.98 9.20
N ALA A 21 -8.02 7.81 8.57
CA ALA A 21 -8.38 7.61 7.18
C ALA A 21 -9.87 7.90 6.92
N ALA A 22 -10.74 7.61 7.90
CA ALA A 22 -12.15 7.98 7.88
C ALA A 22 -12.39 9.50 7.84
N LYS A 23 -11.53 10.28 8.51
CA LYS A 23 -11.58 11.76 8.51
C LYS A 23 -10.95 12.39 7.28
N ASN A 24 -10.08 11.66 6.57
CA ASN A 24 -9.43 12.15 5.36
C ASN A 24 -10.46 12.52 4.28
N ARG A 25 -10.24 13.65 3.60
CA ARG A 25 -11.13 14.16 2.54
C ARG A 25 -11.31 13.20 1.35
N ASN A 26 -10.30 12.38 1.06
CA ASN A 26 -10.33 11.41 -0.04
C ASN A 26 -11.04 10.11 0.36
N LYS A 27 -11.36 9.92 1.66
CA LYS A 27 -12.01 8.72 2.19
C LYS A 27 -11.29 7.45 1.73
N TYR A 28 -9.97 7.39 1.98
CA TYR A 28 -9.09 6.35 1.47
C TYR A 28 -9.60 4.91 1.61
N PRO A 29 -10.27 4.48 2.70
CA PRO A 29 -10.79 3.12 2.78
C PRO A 29 -11.81 2.77 1.69
N ILE A 30 -12.63 3.74 1.27
CA ILE A 30 -13.59 3.56 0.16
C ILE A 30 -12.85 3.46 -1.18
N GLN A 31 -11.83 4.30 -1.38
CA GLN A 31 -11.01 4.27 -2.60
C GLN A 31 -10.18 2.99 -2.72
N GLU A 32 -9.62 2.52 -1.60
CA GLU A 32 -8.91 1.25 -1.46
C GLU A 32 -9.81 0.06 -1.84
N HIS A 33 -11.04 0.03 -1.31
CA HIS A 33 -12.02 -1.00 -1.66
C HIS A 33 -12.39 -0.99 -3.14
N ALA A 34 -12.56 0.21 -3.73
CA ALA A 34 -12.83 0.35 -5.17
C ALA A 34 -11.66 -0.19 -6.00
N THR A 35 -10.43 0.21 -5.69
CA THR A 35 -9.22 -0.27 -6.36
C THR A 35 -9.03 -1.78 -6.19
N ARG A 36 -9.31 -2.33 -5.01
CA ARG A 36 -9.30 -3.78 -4.77
C ARG A 36 -10.25 -4.51 -5.70
N THR A 37 -11.49 -4.03 -5.77
CA THR A 37 -12.54 -4.68 -6.55
C THR A 37 -12.24 -4.63 -8.05
N GLU A 38 -11.64 -3.54 -8.54
CA GLU A 38 -11.30 -3.37 -9.95
C GLU A 38 -10.04 -4.12 -10.35
N LEU A 39 -8.94 -3.95 -9.61
CA LEU A 39 -7.60 -4.32 -10.10
C LEU A 39 -7.08 -5.65 -9.56
N TRP A 40 -7.58 -6.11 -8.41
CA TRP A 40 -6.97 -7.22 -7.70
C TRP A 40 -7.91 -8.41 -7.58
N GLU A 41 -7.30 -9.59 -7.46
CA GLU A 41 -7.99 -10.84 -7.15
C GLU A 41 -7.27 -11.54 -6.00
N TYR A 42 -8.05 -12.25 -5.19
CA TYR A 42 -7.52 -13.11 -4.14
C TYR A 42 -7.53 -14.56 -4.63
N VAL A 43 -6.35 -15.15 -4.74
CA VAL A 43 -6.16 -16.52 -5.23
C VAL A 43 -5.62 -17.41 -4.13
N ASP A 44 -5.89 -18.71 -4.23
CA ASP A 44 -5.40 -19.68 -3.25
C ASP A 44 -3.87 -19.74 -3.21
N CYS A 45 -3.33 -20.06 -2.03
CA CYS A 45 -1.89 -20.15 -1.82
C CYS A 45 -1.35 -21.38 -2.56
N THR A 46 -0.54 -21.13 -3.59
CA THR A 46 0.12 -22.19 -4.37
C THR A 46 1.55 -22.48 -3.89
N CYS A 47 1.93 -22.03 -2.70
CA CYS A 47 3.25 -22.32 -2.15
C CYS A 47 3.34 -23.78 -1.65
N ASP A 48 4.55 -24.33 -1.74
CA ASP A 48 4.89 -25.62 -1.14
C ASP A 48 4.66 -25.59 0.39
N GLU A 49 4.37 -26.75 0.97
CA GLU A 49 4.17 -26.89 2.44
C GLU A 49 5.41 -26.51 3.25
N SER A 50 6.59 -26.50 2.62
CA SER A 50 7.84 -26.05 3.24
C SER A 50 7.99 -24.54 3.29
N CYS A 51 7.22 -23.79 2.48
CA CYS A 51 7.38 -22.35 2.39
C CYS A 51 6.98 -21.67 3.71
N THR A 52 7.81 -20.74 4.18
CA THR A 52 7.60 -20.00 5.45
C THR A 52 6.17 -19.45 5.57
N CYS A 53 5.64 -18.83 4.51
CA CYS A 53 4.29 -18.25 4.56
C CYS A 53 3.20 -19.30 4.87
N LYS A 54 3.35 -20.54 4.39
CA LYS A 54 2.37 -21.62 4.54
C LYS A 54 2.61 -22.37 5.85
N LYS A 55 3.83 -22.85 6.04
CA LYS A 55 4.25 -23.64 7.20
C LYS A 55 4.10 -22.86 8.51
N ASP A 56 4.74 -21.69 8.57
CA ASP A 56 4.88 -20.95 9.83
C ASP A 56 3.73 -19.97 10.04
N LEU A 57 3.21 -19.38 8.95
CA LEU A 57 2.21 -18.31 9.05
C LEU A 57 0.79 -18.70 8.60
N GLY A 58 0.57 -19.93 8.12
CA GLY A 58 -0.77 -20.41 7.72
C GLY A 58 -1.39 -19.64 6.55
N CYS A 59 -0.59 -19.26 5.55
CA CYS A 59 -1.08 -18.59 4.35
C CYS A 59 -2.14 -19.42 3.63
N THR A 60 -3.32 -18.84 3.42
CA THR A 60 -4.42 -19.47 2.67
C THR A 60 -4.57 -18.92 1.25
N GLY A 61 -3.94 -17.78 0.95
CA GLY A 61 -4.03 -17.15 -0.37
C GLY A 61 -3.38 -15.78 -0.43
N HIS A 62 -3.27 -15.28 -1.65
CA HIS A 62 -2.54 -14.07 -2.02
C HIS A 62 -3.44 -13.10 -2.81
N TRP A 63 -3.29 -11.81 -2.53
CA TRP A 63 -3.72 -10.76 -3.44
C TRP A 63 -2.69 -10.55 -4.53
N LYS A 64 -3.19 -10.43 -5.76
CA LYS A 64 -2.38 -10.13 -6.94
C LYS A 64 -3.17 -9.29 -7.93
N LEU A 65 -2.46 -8.68 -8.87
CA LEU A 65 -3.09 -7.99 -10.00
C LEU A 65 -3.89 -9.01 -10.85
N LYS A 66 -5.09 -8.63 -11.26
CA LYS A 66 -5.87 -9.39 -12.24
C LYS A 66 -5.14 -9.45 -13.57
N LYS A 67 -5.41 -10.50 -14.35
CA LYS A 67 -4.97 -10.56 -15.74
C LYS A 67 -5.68 -9.48 -16.58
N ASN A 68 -4.99 -9.03 -17.63
CA ASN A 68 -5.54 -8.11 -18.65
C ASN A 68 -6.01 -6.74 -18.13
N VAL A 69 -5.52 -6.29 -16.97
CA VAL A 69 -5.77 -4.92 -16.48
C VAL A 69 -5.20 -3.92 -17.47
N GLN A 70 -6.02 -2.95 -17.89
CA GLN A 70 -5.58 -1.90 -18.79
C GLN A 70 -4.82 -0.81 -18.03
N PHE A 71 -3.98 -0.05 -18.73
CA PHE A 71 -3.21 1.03 -18.10
C PHE A 71 -4.13 2.07 -17.45
N ASP A 72 -5.26 2.39 -18.09
CA ASP A 72 -6.20 3.39 -17.59
C ASP A 72 -6.88 2.93 -16.29
N ASP A 73 -7.22 1.64 -16.18
CA ASP A 73 -7.76 1.06 -14.95
C ASP A 73 -6.74 1.17 -13.81
N PHE A 74 -5.47 0.83 -14.10
CA PHE A 74 -4.38 1.00 -13.16
C PHE A 74 -4.21 2.46 -12.73
N MET A 75 -4.19 3.38 -13.70
CA MET A 75 -4.04 4.81 -13.45
C MET A 75 -5.17 5.31 -12.55
N PHE A 76 -6.42 4.92 -12.80
CA PHE A 76 -7.54 5.32 -11.96
C PHE A 76 -7.39 4.76 -10.54
N GLY A 77 -7.00 3.50 -10.39
CA GLY A 77 -6.71 2.92 -9.07
C GLY A 77 -5.60 3.63 -8.33
N PHE A 78 -4.51 3.99 -9.02
CA PHE A 78 -3.39 4.75 -8.48
C PHE A 78 -3.82 6.14 -8.01
N LEU A 79 -4.54 6.87 -8.85
CA LEU A 79 -5.02 8.22 -8.53
C LEU A 79 -5.99 8.19 -7.33
N ARG A 80 -6.95 7.26 -7.33
CA ARG A 80 -7.89 7.05 -6.22
C ARG A 80 -7.18 6.83 -4.88
N MET A 81 -6.13 6.00 -4.87
CA MET A 81 -5.45 5.63 -3.63
C MET A 81 -4.46 6.70 -3.14
N PHE A 82 -3.79 7.41 -4.04
CA PHE A 82 -2.58 8.15 -3.68
C PHE A 82 -2.53 9.61 -4.07
N VAL A 83 -3.45 10.06 -4.91
CA VAL A 83 -3.51 11.44 -5.40
C VAL A 83 -4.78 12.10 -4.91
N ASP A 84 -4.69 13.34 -4.47
CA ASP A 84 -5.88 14.11 -4.06
C ASP A 84 -6.86 14.22 -5.22
N ARG A 85 -8.16 14.05 -4.92
CA ARG A 85 -9.24 14.06 -5.93
C ARG A 85 -9.23 15.30 -6.83
N CYS A 86 -8.85 16.45 -6.30
CA CYS A 86 -8.78 17.69 -7.08
C CYS A 86 -7.70 17.69 -8.17
N ASP A 87 -6.71 16.80 -8.11
CA ASP A 87 -5.64 16.69 -9.11
C ASP A 87 -5.90 15.61 -10.17
N HIS A 88 -6.91 14.74 -9.98
CA HIS A 88 -7.12 13.56 -10.84
C HIS A 88 -7.20 13.91 -12.32
N LEU A 89 -8.09 14.83 -12.70
CA LEU A 89 -8.28 15.22 -14.11
C LEU A 89 -7.01 15.82 -14.71
N ASN A 90 -6.31 16.69 -13.97
CA ASN A 90 -5.09 17.31 -14.46
C ASN A 90 -3.98 16.28 -14.71
N VAL A 91 -3.83 15.29 -13.80
CA VAL A 91 -2.85 14.21 -13.96
C VAL A 91 -3.20 13.31 -15.14
N ILE A 92 -4.47 12.94 -15.32
CA ILE A 92 -4.93 12.15 -16.48
C ILE A 92 -4.58 12.89 -17.78
N THR A 93 -5.00 14.15 -17.91
CA THR A 93 -4.72 14.97 -19.09
C THR A 93 -3.22 15.09 -19.36
N ALA A 94 -2.41 15.31 -18.31
CA ALA A 94 -0.97 15.41 -18.45
C ALA A 94 -0.35 14.09 -18.96
N VAL A 95 -0.76 12.95 -18.41
CA VAL A 95 -0.26 11.62 -18.84
C VAL A 95 -0.64 11.31 -20.29
N ASP A 96 -1.83 11.71 -20.72
CA ASP A 96 -2.29 11.50 -22.09
C ASP A 96 -1.63 12.43 -23.09
N ALA A 97 -1.47 13.71 -22.74
CA ALA A 97 -0.76 14.69 -23.57
C ALA A 97 0.77 14.51 -23.54
N GLY A 98 1.31 13.83 -22.52
CA GLY A 98 2.76 13.79 -22.26
C GLY A 98 3.33 15.14 -21.82
N ASP A 99 2.51 16.01 -21.23
CA ASP A 99 2.87 17.38 -20.83
C ASP A 99 2.49 17.66 -19.36
N PRO A 100 3.47 17.86 -18.46
CA PRO A 100 3.21 18.16 -17.05
C PRO A 100 3.00 19.65 -16.76
N SER A 101 2.91 20.53 -17.76
CA SER A 101 2.90 21.99 -17.56
C SER A 101 1.76 22.49 -16.66
N ASN A 102 0.60 21.82 -16.70
CA ASN A 102 -0.57 22.15 -15.86
C ASN A 102 -0.50 21.54 -14.43
N LEU A 103 0.54 20.78 -14.10
CA LEU A 103 0.64 20.05 -12.85
C LEU A 103 1.31 20.87 -11.74
N ARG A 104 0.66 20.85 -10.58
CA ARG A 104 1.24 21.35 -9.32
C ARG A 104 2.49 20.55 -8.97
N PRO A 105 3.53 21.18 -8.38
CA PRO A 105 4.78 20.49 -8.03
C PRO A 105 4.56 19.18 -7.25
N ARG A 106 3.63 19.17 -6.30
CA ARG A 106 3.33 18.03 -5.42
C ARG A 106 2.81 16.76 -6.13
N VAL A 107 2.31 16.87 -7.37
CA VAL A 107 1.79 15.74 -8.15
C VAL A 107 2.62 15.44 -9.41
N ARG A 108 3.73 16.16 -9.63
CA ARG A 108 4.60 15.90 -10.78
C ARG A 108 5.24 14.53 -10.72
N ASP A 109 5.65 14.07 -9.54
CA ASP A 109 6.20 12.73 -9.37
C ASP A 109 5.19 11.62 -9.69
N ALA A 110 3.92 11.83 -9.34
CA ALA A 110 2.84 10.91 -9.71
C ALA A 110 2.71 10.82 -11.24
N TYR A 111 2.77 11.95 -11.94
CA TYR A 111 2.83 11.99 -13.40
C TYR A 111 4.05 11.26 -13.96
N THR A 112 5.25 11.51 -13.43
CA THR A 112 6.49 10.87 -13.90
C THR A 112 6.39 9.35 -13.81
N VAL A 113 5.90 8.83 -12.68
CA VAL A 113 5.68 7.40 -12.47
C VAL A 113 4.67 6.86 -13.48
N LEU A 114 3.50 7.48 -13.62
CA LEU A 114 2.46 7.04 -14.55
C LEU A 114 2.93 7.09 -16.02
N ARG A 115 3.68 8.13 -16.41
CA ARG A 115 4.18 8.28 -17.77
C ARG A 115 5.19 7.20 -18.13
N ASN A 116 6.09 6.86 -17.21
CA ASN A 116 7.06 5.77 -17.37
C ASN A 116 6.34 4.41 -17.45
N LEU A 117 5.38 4.17 -16.55
CA LEU A 117 4.56 2.97 -16.54
C LEU A 117 3.79 2.76 -17.84
N LYS A 118 3.24 3.84 -18.44
CA LYS A 118 2.52 3.77 -19.73
C LYS A 118 3.38 3.16 -20.84
N GLY A 119 4.69 3.45 -20.84
CA GLY A 119 5.63 2.92 -21.83
C GLY A 119 5.99 1.43 -21.63
N GLU A 120 5.91 0.92 -20.40
CA GLU A 120 6.28 -0.46 -20.05
C GLU A 120 5.08 -1.34 -19.66
N TRP A 121 3.86 -0.81 -19.81
CA TRP A 121 2.66 -1.36 -19.16
C TRP A 121 2.41 -2.82 -19.49
N LYS A 122 2.51 -3.20 -20.77
CA LYS A 122 2.22 -4.58 -21.21
C LYS A 122 3.08 -5.59 -20.45
N THR A 123 4.40 -5.43 -20.47
CA THR A 123 5.33 -6.33 -19.79
C THR A 123 5.12 -6.32 -18.28
N LEU A 124 4.96 -5.13 -17.69
CA LEU A 124 4.86 -5.00 -16.24
C LEU A 124 3.55 -5.58 -15.69
N SER A 125 2.42 -5.32 -16.36
CA SER A 125 1.12 -5.87 -15.99
C SER A 125 1.09 -7.39 -16.12
N GLU A 126 1.66 -7.96 -17.21
CA GLU A 126 1.78 -9.41 -17.38
C GLU A 126 2.66 -10.05 -16.29
N LYS A 127 3.80 -9.45 -15.95
CA LYS A 127 4.68 -9.93 -14.87
C LYS A 127 3.97 -9.87 -13.52
N SER A 128 3.31 -8.75 -13.23
CA SER A 128 2.59 -8.52 -11.96
C SER A 128 1.40 -9.45 -11.80
N ALA A 129 0.61 -9.63 -12.86
CA ALA A 129 -0.54 -10.54 -12.88
C ALA A 129 -0.15 -12.02 -12.84
N ASN A 130 1.11 -12.38 -13.05
CA ASN A 130 1.62 -13.74 -12.85
C ASN A 130 2.36 -13.91 -11.52
N TYR A 131 2.55 -12.83 -10.77
CA TYR A 131 3.24 -12.86 -9.48
C TYR A 131 2.30 -13.35 -8.37
N ASN A 132 2.49 -14.58 -7.89
CA ASN A 132 1.65 -15.20 -6.88
C ASN A 132 2.42 -15.49 -5.59
N LYS A 133 2.84 -14.44 -4.87
CA LYS A 133 3.57 -14.54 -3.60
C LYS A 133 3.12 -13.45 -2.63
N THR A 134 3.49 -13.63 -1.37
CA THR A 134 3.48 -12.57 -0.35
C THR A 134 4.90 -12.16 0.01
N LEU A 135 5.05 -11.02 0.69
CA LEU A 135 6.30 -10.57 1.30
C LEU A 135 6.95 -11.65 2.20
N PHE A 136 6.16 -12.55 2.78
CA PHE A 136 6.63 -13.58 3.72
C PHE A 136 6.91 -14.94 3.08
N CYS A 137 6.83 -15.05 1.75
CA CYS A 137 7.35 -16.23 1.04
C CYS A 137 8.89 -16.28 1.12
N ASP A 138 9.49 -17.44 0.91
CA ASP A 138 10.97 -17.58 0.88
C ASP A 138 11.56 -16.97 -0.39
N GLY A 139 10.93 -17.22 -1.54
CA GLY A 139 11.18 -16.51 -2.81
C GLY A 139 10.12 -15.42 -3.05
N TRP A 140 10.09 -14.40 -2.19
CA TRP A 140 9.10 -13.31 -2.26
C TRP A 140 9.39 -12.26 -3.34
N PHE A 141 10.59 -12.30 -3.95
CA PHE A 141 10.98 -11.47 -5.08
C PHE A 141 11.51 -12.34 -6.23
N ASP A 142 11.39 -11.85 -7.47
CA ASP A 142 12.14 -12.36 -8.62
C ASP A 142 13.18 -11.33 -9.07
N SER A 143 14.05 -11.72 -10.02
CA SER A 143 15.09 -10.82 -10.54
C SER A 143 14.51 -9.59 -11.23
N TYR A 144 13.38 -9.71 -11.91
CA TYR A 144 12.75 -8.63 -12.65
C TYR A 144 12.28 -7.50 -11.73
N PHE A 145 11.58 -7.83 -10.65
CA PHE A 145 11.13 -6.82 -9.69
C PHE A 145 12.25 -6.33 -8.79
N LYS A 146 13.22 -7.20 -8.44
CA LYS A 146 14.37 -6.79 -7.65
C LYS A 146 15.13 -5.65 -8.32
N GLU A 147 15.44 -5.76 -9.61
CA GLU A 147 16.13 -4.70 -10.36
C GLU A 147 15.39 -3.35 -10.26
N LYS A 148 14.05 -3.38 -10.40
CA LYS A 148 13.20 -2.19 -10.28
C LYS A 148 13.12 -1.64 -8.86
N PHE A 149 13.23 -2.47 -7.83
CA PHE A 149 13.26 -2.02 -6.44
C PHE A 149 14.62 -1.46 -6.03
N GLU A 150 15.69 -1.92 -6.66
CA GLU A 150 17.05 -1.43 -6.44
C GLU A 150 17.33 -0.11 -7.18
N SER A 151 16.53 0.21 -8.21
CA SER A 151 16.75 1.38 -9.07
C SER A 151 16.42 2.73 -8.46
N PHE A 152 15.83 2.77 -7.26
CA PHE A 152 15.49 4.03 -6.58
C PHE A 152 15.67 3.93 -5.06
N LYS A 153 16.01 5.05 -4.44
CA LYS A 153 16.07 5.20 -2.98
C LYS A 153 14.71 5.56 -2.42
N ILE A 154 14.40 5.06 -1.22
CA ILE A 154 13.11 5.31 -0.53
C ILE A 154 12.83 6.80 -0.23
N LYS A 155 13.84 7.65 -0.37
CA LYS A 155 13.74 9.10 -0.18
C LYS A 155 13.44 9.90 -1.46
N GLU A 156 13.60 9.30 -2.63
CA GLU A 156 13.44 10.01 -3.91
C GLU A 156 11.99 10.43 -4.14
N SER A 157 11.06 9.48 -4.15
CA SER A 157 9.63 9.80 -4.16
C SER A 157 8.79 8.66 -3.58
N VAL A 158 7.77 9.01 -2.80
CA VAL A 158 6.79 8.04 -2.29
C VAL A 158 5.99 7.41 -3.43
N TYR A 159 5.82 8.11 -4.56
CA TYR A 159 5.06 7.61 -5.69
C TYR A 159 5.73 6.42 -6.38
N PHE A 160 7.07 6.32 -6.33
CA PHE A 160 7.79 5.16 -6.83
C PHE A 160 7.46 3.88 -6.05
N ALA A 161 7.29 3.95 -4.73
CA ALA A 161 6.83 2.81 -3.94
C ALA A 161 5.33 2.52 -4.15
N LYS A 162 4.51 3.58 -4.22
CA LYS A 162 3.05 3.48 -4.40
C LYS A 162 2.62 2.81 -5.69
N GLN A 163 3.35 2.92 -6.80
CA GLN A 163 3.01 2.14 -8.00
C GLN A 163 3.13 0.63 -7.76
N PHE A 164 4.19 0.20 -7.07
CA PHE A 164 4.46 -1.21 -6.86
C PHE A 164 3.49 -1.84 -5.87
N CYS A 165 2.93 -1.09 -4.92
CA CYS A 165 1.87 -1.63 -4.06
C CYS A 165 0.56 -1.92 -4.81
N ILE A 166 0.31 -1.28 -5.96
CA ILE A 166 -0.83 -1.65 -6.82
C ILE A 166 -0.49 -2.84 -7.68
N LEU A 167 0.74 -2.91 -8.21
CA LEU A 167 1.19 -4.02 -9.03
C LEU A 167 1.32 -5.32 -8.21
N LEU A 168 1.83 -5.22 -6.98
CA LEU A 168 2.16 -6.34 -6.10
C LEU A 168 1.57 -6.12 -4.69
N PRO A 169 0.24 -6.23 -4.54
CA PRO A 169 -0.48 -5.81 -3.34
C PRO A 169 -0.15 -6.62 -2.07
N ASP A 170 0.42 -7.81 -2.18
CA ASP A 170 0.82 -8.60 -1.00
C ASP A 170 2.33 -8.58 -0.71
N ILE A 171 3.08 -7.71 -1.40
CA ILE A 171 4.54 -7.62 -1.28
C ILE A 171 4.97 -6.20 -0.91
N CYS A 172 4.51 -5.21 -1.66
CA CYS A 172 5.09 -3.87 -1.64
C CYS A 172 4.32 -2.92 -0.72
N ALA A 173 4.98 -2.32 0.27
CA ALA A 173 4.36 -1.31 1.14
C ALA A 173 4.46 0.11 0.51
N PRO A 174 3.35 0.87 0.40
CA PRO A 174 3.34 2.16 -0.31
C PRO A 174 4.08 3.29 0.41
N TYR A 175 3.86 3.42 1.71
CA TYR A 175 4.28 4.52 2.60
C TYR A 175 4.05 5.97 2.13
N ASP A 176 3.75 6.84 3.10
CA ASP A 176 3.89 8.28 2.97
C ASP A 176 5.21 8.72 3.63
N THR A 177 5.62 9.98 3.45
CA THR A 177 6.88 10.51 4.02
C THR A 177 6.99 10.23 5.52
N LYS A 178 5.92 10.47 6.28
CA LYS A 178 5.90 10.24 7.73
C LYS A 178 5.92 8.77 8.10
N SER A 179 5.14 7.92 7.41
CA SER A 179 5.14 6.48 7.71
C SER A 179 6.48 5.85 7.35
N ARG A 180 7.10 6.25 6.23
CA ARG A 180 8.48 5.89 5.88
C ARG A 180 9.46 6.29 6.97
N ASP A 181 9.44 7.54 7.42
CA ASP A 181 10.40 8.02 8.42
C ASP A 181 10.23 7.25 9.75
N LYS A 182 8.99 6.97 10.15
CA LYS A 182 8.70 6.11 11.31
C LYS A 182 9.18 4.67 11.11
N MET A 183 8.90 4.06 9.96
CA MET A 183 9.37 2.71 9.62
C MET A 183 10.90 2.63 9.63
N THR A 184 11.58 3.60 9.03
CA THR A 184 13.05 3.61 8.99
C THR A 184 13.65 3.76 10.39
N SER A 185 13.08 4.62 11.24
CA SER A 185 13.52 4.75 12.63
C SER A 185 13.22 3.49 13.45
N HIS A 186 12.01 2.98 13.35
CA HIS A 186 11.51 1.88 14.17
C HIS A 186 12.17 0.54 13.83
N LEU A 187 12.31 0.26 12.54
CA LEU A 187 12.87 -0.97 12.00
C LEU A 187 14.38 -0.85 11.73
N LYS A 188 14.99 0.27 12.11
CA LYS A 188 16.43 0.56 11.95
C LYS A 188 16.93 0.45 10.50
N ILE A 189 16.08 0.82 9.54
CA ILE A 189 16.39 0.80 8.11
C ILE A 189 17.29 2.00 7.76
N PRO A 190 18.40 1.80 7.03
CA PRO A 190 19.24 2.91 6.57
C PRO A 190 18.44 3.95 5.77
N ARG A 191 18.68 5.23 6.04
CA ARG A 191 17.98 6.33 5.35
C ARG A 191 18.26 6.41 3.84
N ASN A 192 19.35 5.82 3.39
CA ASN A 192 19.77 5.72 1.99
C ASN A 192 19.49 4.33 1.38
N ALA A 193 18.65 3.51 2.04
CA ALA A 193 18.23 2.23 1.52
C ALA A 193 17.49 2.40 0.18
N ASN A 194 17.72 1.47 -0.74
CA ASN A 194 16.82 1.26 -1.88
C ASN A 194 15.53 0.57 -1.40
N TYR A 195 14.55 0.45 -2.29
CA TYR A 195 13.26 -0.11 -1.91
C TYR A 195 13.32 -1.61 -1.61
N PHE A 196 14.24 -2.35 -2.25
CA PHE A 196 14.44 -3.77 -1.96
C PHE A 196 14.98 -4.00 -0.54
N GLU A 197 15.99 -3.24 -0.13
CA GLU A 197 16.55 -3.22 1.22
C GLU A 197 15.47 -2.87 2.24
N PHE A 198 14.67 -1.84 1.94
CA PHE A 198 13.54 -1.46 2.78
C PHE A 198 12.53 -2.60 2.98
N LEU A 199 12.06 -3.24 1.90
CA LEU A 199 11.12 -4.36 2.00
C LEU A 199 11.73 -5.57 2.71
N SER A 200 13.03 -5.81 2.52
CA SER A 200 13.76 -6.88 3.21
C SER A 200 13.78 -6.67 4.72
N GLU A 201 14.07 -5.45 5.18
CA GLU A 201 14.04 -5.12 6.61
C GLU A 201 12.62 -5.18 7.20
N VAL A 202 11.63 -4.66 6.48
CA VAL A 202 10.21 -4.82 6.86
C VAL A 202 9.88 -6.30 7.03
N ARG A 203 10.21 -7.12 6.03
CA ARG A 203 9.99 -8.58 6.07
C ARG A 203 10.64 -9.21 7.29
N VAL A 204 11.92 -8.97 7.53
CA VAL A 204 12.69 -9.60 8.61
C VAL A 204 12.10 -9.25 9.98
N ASN A 205 11.82 -7.97 10.22
CA ASN A 205 11.29 -7.51 11.50
C ASN A 205 9.90 -8.08 11.78
N PHE A 206 8.98 -8.02 10.81
CA PHE A 206 7.63 -8.58 10.99
C PHE A 206 7.64 -10.09 11.08
N LEU A 207 8.45 -10.79 10.28
CA LEU A 207 8.55 -12.24 10.35
C LEU A 207 9.09 -12.71 11.71
N SER A 208 10.10 -12.03 12.25
CA SER A 208 10.63 -12.30 13.59
C SER A 208 9.54 -12.12 14.66
N ALA A 209 8.83 -11.00 14.61
CA ALA A 209 7.72 -10.71 15.53
C ALA A 209 6.61 -11.76 15.45
N PHE A 210 6.21 -12.16 14.24
CA PHE A 210 5.16 -13.16 14.02
C PHE A 210 5.58 -14.53 14.56
N LYS A 211 6.83 -14.94 14.32
CA LYS A 211 7.36 -16.20 14.85
C LYS A 211 7.41 -16.20 16.37
N LYS A 212 7.91 -15.11 16.98
CA LYS A 212 8.01 -14.98 18.45
C LYS A 212 6.65 -15.10 19.13
N GLN A 213 5.58 -14.59 18.51
CA GLN A 213 4.24 -14.51 19.11
C GLN A 213 3.23 -15.51 18.56
N GLY A 214 3.62 -16.36 17.59
CA GLY A 214 2.71 -17.28 16.93
C GLY A 214 1.62 -16.58 16.10
N ILE A 215 1.89 -15.38 15.58
CA ILE A 215 0.91 -14.61 14.80
C ILE A 215 0.82 -15.19 13.39
N ARG A 216 -0.42 -15.43 12.91
CA ARG A 216 -0.69 -16.04 11.59
C ARG A 216 -1.27 -15.03 10.60
N LEU A 217 -1.02 -15.24 9.31
CA LEU A 217 -1.48 -14.33 8.25
C LEU A 217 -2.99 -14.08 8.22
N PRO A 218 -3.88 -15.07 8.44
CA PRO A 218 -5.31 -14.80 8.50
C PRO A 218 -5.70 -13.76 9.55
N VAL A 219 -4.99 -13.74 10.70
CA VAL A 219 -5.22 -12.74 11.76
C VAL A 219 -4.76 -11.37 11.30
N ILE A 220 -3.55 -11.27 10.73
CA ILE A 220 -2.99 -10.01 10.20
C ILE A 220 -3.92 -9.37 9.16
N ARG A 221 -4.42 -10.16 8.21
CA ARG A 221 -5.33 -9.69 7.17
C ARG A 221 -6.66 -9.17 7.71
N ALA A 222 -7.11 -9.69 8.86
CA ALA A 222 -8.37 -9.30 9.49
C ALA A 222 -8.25 -8.03 10.36
N LEU A 223 -7.04 -7.54 10.64
CA LEU A 223 -6.83 -6.35 11.46
C LEU A 223 -7.38 -5.07 10.80
N ASP A 224 -7.36 -5.02 9.47
CA ASP A 224 -7.83 -3.86 8.74
C ASP A 224 -9.34 -3.93 8.48
N SER A 225 -10.10 -3.29 9.40
CA SER A 225 -11.56 -3.24 9.34
C SER A 225 -12.08 -1.80 9.46
N PRO A 226 -12.07 -1.02 8.36
CA PRO A 226 -12.44 0.39 8.38
C PRO A 226 -13.94 0.64 8.59
N GLY A 227 -14.78 -0.39 8.41
CA GLY A 227 -16.24 -0.26 8.43
C GLY A 227 -16.83 0.26 9.74
N LYS A 228 -16.10 0.14 10.85
CA LYS A 228 -16.50 0.69 12.16
C LYS A 228 -16.43 2.22 12.18
N ASP A 229 -15.43 2.81 11.51
CA ASP A 229 -15.15 4.25 11.55
C ASP A 229 -15.66 5.00 10.31
N LEU A 230 -15.81 4.29 9.18
CA LEU A 230 -16.32 4.84 7.92
C LEU A 230 -17.22 3.82 7.23
N PRO A 231 -18.56 3.92 7.36
CA PRO A 231 -19.49 3.09 6.59
C PRO A 231 -19.22 3.18 5.08
N PHE A 232 -19.38 2.06 4.38
CA PHE A 232 -19.13 2.02 2.94
C PHE A 232 -20.21 2.79 2.19
N ASP A 233 -19.81 3.73 1.32
CA ASP A 233 -20.71 4.45 0.42
C ASP A 233 -20.10 4.53 -0.98
N PRO A 234 -20.64 3.76 -1.96
CA PRO A 234 -20.10 3.73 -3.32
C PRO A 234 -20.24 5.07 -4.07
N ARG A 235 -21.08 6.00 -3.59
CA ARG A 235 -21.21 7.35 -4.17
C ARG A 235 -19.98 8.22 -3.90
N LEU A 236 -19.15 7.82 -2.94
CA LEU A 236 -17.92 8.53 -2.59
C LEU A 236 -16.71 8.06 -3.40
N ILE A 237 -16.86 7.04 -4.25
CA ILE A 237 -15.80 6.54 -5.13
C ILE A 237 -15.49 7.61 -6.19
N SER A 238 -14.24 8.07 -6.23
CA SER A 238 -13.73 8.91 -7.32
C SER A 238 -13.37 8.05 -8.53
N LEU A 239 -13.42 8.59 -9.76
CA LEU A 239 -13.07 7.83 -10.98
C LEU A 239 -13.75 6.46 -11.05
N ARG A 240 -15.06 6.42 -10.80
CA ARG A 240 -15.84 5.19 -10.76
C ARG A 240 -16.00 4.59 -12.15
N GLN A 241 -15.78 3.29 -12.29
CA GLN A 241 -16.09 2.53 -13.50
C GLN A 241 -17.61 2.31 -13.62
N PRO A 242 -18.26 2.75 -14.71
CA PRO A 242 -19.73 2.73 -14.82
C PRO A 242 -20.38 1.35 -14.65
N ALA A 243 -19.71 0.31 -15.14
CA ALA A 243 -20.24 -1.07 -15.14
C ALA A 243 -19.80 -1.91 -13.92
N GLN A 244 -18.95 -1.37 -13.04
CA GLN A 244 -18.41 -2.12 -11.91
C GLN A 244 -19.40 -2.16 -10.74
N ASP A 245 -19.70 -3.37 -10.26
CA ASP A 245 -20.33 -3.57 -8.97
C ASP A 245 -19.27 -3.46 -7.87
N TYR A 246 -19.44 -2.49 -6.98
CA TYR A 246 -18.57 -2.26 -5.82
C TYR A 246 -19.13 -2.88 -4.54
N GLY A 247 -20.30 -3.52 -4.63
CA GLY A 247 -21.02 -4.08 -3.50
C GLY A 247 -21.69 -3.02 -2.63
N LYS A 248 -22.21 -3.49 -1.49
CA LYS A 248 -22.90 -2.66 -0.48
C LYS A 248 -22.12 -2.51 0.82
N ASN A 249 -21.03 -3.27 0.97
CA ASN A 249 -20.19 -3.33 2.16
C ASN A 249 -18.73 -3.51 1.74
N TYR A 250 -17.79 -3.25 2.66
CA TYR A 250 -16.40 -3.65 2.47
C TYR A 250 -16.30 -5.17 2.31
N LEU A 251 -15.60 -5.61 1.27
CA LEU A 251 -15.38 -7.02 0.93
C LEU A 251 -13.92 -7.24 0.50
N PRO A 252 -13.38 -8.46 0.70
CA PRO A 252 -13.62 -9.39 1.79
C PRO A 252 -12.84 -8.99 3.07
N ALA A 253 -13.05 -9.69 4.19
CA ALA A 253 -12.31 -9.50 5.45
C ALA A 253 -10.79 -9.82 5.38
N LYS A 254 -10.27 -10.14 4.19
CA LYS A 254 -8.87 -10.50 3.97
C LYS A 254 -8.14 -9.28 3.41
N GLY A 255 -7.63 -8.39 4.27
CA GLY A 255 -6.81 -7.25 3.84
C GLY A 255 -5.53 -7.65 3.09
N GLN A 256 -5.02 -6.72 2.30
CA GLN A 256 -3.70 -6.81 1.65
C GLN A 256 -2.60 -6.64 2.69
N ILE A 257 -1.54 -7.45 2.59
CA ILE A 257 -0.40 -7.34 3.51
C ILE A 257 0.25 -5.97 3.40
N SER A 258 0.42 -5.45 2.17
CA SER A 258 1.02 -4.12 1.93
C SER A 258 0.39 -3.00 2.76
N LEU A 259 -0.94 -2.95 2.78
CA LEU A 259 -1.72 -1.89 3.41
C LEU A 259 -1.78 -2.07 4.92
N VAL A 260 -1.88 -3.31 5.40
CA VAL A 260 -1.81 -3.61 6.83
C VAL A 260 -0.46 -3.16 7.41
N LEU A 261 0.64 -3.48 6.73
CA LEU A 261 1.99 -3.12 7.21
C LEU A 261 2.20 -1.60 7.20
N ASP A 262 1.76 -0.88 6.17
CA ASP A 262 1.83 0.59 6.15
C ASP A 262 0.95 1.23 7.22
N LYS A 263 -0.28 0.71 7.43
CA LYS A 263 -1.21 1.21 8.46
C LYS A 263 -0.62 1.12 9.88
N CYS A 264 0.23 0.15 10.18
CA CYS A 264 0.94 0.11 11.47
C CYS A 264 1.77 1.39 11.76
N PHE A 265 2.18 2.11 10.72
CA PHE A 265 3.03 3.31 10.81
C PHE A 265 2.36 4.58 10.31
N TYR A 266 1.11 4.49 9.83
CA TYR A 266 0.40 5.62 9.26
C TYR A 266 -0.08 6.62 10.33
N LEU A 267 0.46 7.84 10.26
CA LEU A 267 0.12 8.97 11.14
C LEU A 267 -0.18 10.21 10.28
N PRO A 268 -1.44 10.49 9.93
CA PRO A 268 -1.75 11.66 9.11
C PRO A 268 -1.49 12.97 9.86
N THR A 269 -1.59 12.99 11.19
CA THR A 269 -1.24 14.15 12.01
C THR A 269 -1.09 13.70 13.47
N GLU A 270 0.10 13.83 14.05
CA GLU A 270 0.17 14.07 15.49
C GLU A 270 -0.57 15.38 15.74
N LYS A 271 -1.40 15.42 16.79
CA LYS A 271 -2.02 16.68 17.25
C LYS A 271 -0.91 17.73 17.37
N PRO A 272 -1.17 19.02 17.09
CA PRO A 272 -0.24 20.05 17.50
C PRO A 272 0.03 19.84 18.99
N THR A 273 1.28 19.55 19.33
CA THR A 273 1.77 19.69 20.70
C THR A 273 1.41 21.10 21.14
N ASP A 274 0.53 21.22 22.13
CA ASP A 274 0.19 22.49 22.75
C ASP A 274 1.49 23.22 23.09
N GLU A 275 1.72 24.34 22.41
CA GLU A 275 2.85 25.21 22.63
C GLU A 275 2.82 25.73 24.07
N LYS A 276 3.96 25.57 24.74
CA LYS A 276 4.55 26.55 25.66
C LYS A 276 3.54 27.29 26.54
N GLN A 277 3.25 26.72 27.72
CA GLN A 277 2.93 27.57 28.86
C GLN A 277 4.16 28.42 29.19
N SER A 278 4.08 29.68 28.75
CA SER A 278 4.47 30.89 29.48
C SER A 278 5.68 30.77 30.41
N ASN A 279 6.85 31.17 29.92
CA ASN A 279 7.84 31.84 30.78
C ASN A 279 8.01 33.27 30.28
N SER A 280 7.25 34.17 30.91
CA SER A 280 7.51 35.61 30.93
C SER A 280 7.45 36.04 32.39
N LYS A 281 8.63 36.14 33.01
CA LYS A 281 8.94 37.10 34.05
C LYS A 281 10.37 37.56 33.82
#